data_AF-A0A1J8Q258-F1
#
_entry.id   AF-A0A1J8Q258-F1
#
_cell.length_a   1.000
_cell.length_b   1.000
_cell.length_c   1.000
_cell.angle_alpha   90.00
_cell.angle_beta   90.00
_cell.angle_gamma   90.00
#
_symmetry.space_group_name_H-M   'P 1'
#
loop_
_entity.id
_entity.type
_entity.pdbx_description
1 polymer ?
#
loop_
_entity_poly.entity_id
_entity_poly.type
_entity_poly.pdbx_seq_one_letter_code
_entity_poly.pdbx_strand_id
1 'polypeptide(L)'
;MSLDEEFNELQRLFAQKDLLTEPSRSAGNGFMEILLAKRKNMKIKIYQEKGHSLPHIHIDYGRQQHAASYAIGSSERIEGSLSKKYDSDVSSWLERNREKVLEIWNALQAGAPHEPLVAELSGDA
;
A
#
# COMPACT_ATOMS: atom_id res chain seq x y z
N MET A 1 10.25 -15.43 5.34
CA MET A 1 8.96 -15.42 4.63
C MET A 1 8.84 -14.07 3.95
N SER A 2 8.63 -14.02 2.63
CA SER A 2 8.49 -12.74 1.92
C SER A 2 7.04 -12.25 1.95
N LEU A 3 6.84 -10.93 1.81
CA LEU A 3 5.53 -10.28 1.65
C LEU A 3 5.23 -9.94 0.18
N ASP A 4 6.04 -10.43 -0.76
CA ASP A 4 6.00 -10.01 -2.16
C ASP A 4 4.67 -10.34 -2.83
N GLU A 5 4.12 -11.54 -2.61
CA GLU A 5 2.86 -11.97 -3.22
C GLU A 5 1.68 -11.15 -2.69
N GLU A 6 1.63 -10.96 -1.37
CA GLU A 6 0.58 -10.18 -0.72
C GLU A 6 0.66 -8.71 -1.12
N PHE A 7 1.87 -8.17 -1.31
CA PHE A 7 2.06 -6.80 -1.76
C PHE A 7 1.68 -6.61 -3.24
N ASN A 8 1.99 -7.58 -4.10
CA ASN A 8 1.54 -7.60 -5.50
C ASN A 8 0.00 -7.63 -5.58
N GLU A 9 -0.65 -8.40 -4.72
CA GLU A 9 -2.11 -8.43 -4.64
C GLU A 9 -2.69 -7.05 -4.27
N LEU A 10 -2.10 -6.37 -3.28
CA LEU A 10 -2.54 -5.04 -2.85
C LEU A 10 -2.44 -4.01 -3.99
N GLN A 11 -1.32 -3.99 -4.72
CA GLN A 11 -1.15 -3.11 -5.88
C GLN A 11 -2.20 -3.39 -6.96
N ARG A 12 -2.52 -4.67 -7.20
CA ARG A 12 -3.54 -5.07 -8.17
C ARG A 12 -4.94 -4.58 -7.76
N LEU A 13 -5.30 -4.69 -6.48
CA LEU A 13 -6.58 -4.19 -5.96
C LEU A 13 -6.72 -2.68 -6.14
N PHE A 14 -5.65 -1.92 -5.87
CA PHE A 14 -5.63 -0.48 -6.10
C PHE A 14 -5.84 -0.14 -7.58
N ALA A 15 -5.15 -0.84 -8.48
CA ALA A 15 -5.30 -0.65 -9.93
C ALA A 15 -6.74 -0.94 -10.41
N GLN A 16 -7.38 -1.98 -9.87
CA GLN A 16 -8.77 -2.29 -10.17
C GLN A 16 -9.73 -1.20 -9.67
N LYS A 17 -9.51 -0.70 -8.45
CA LYS A 17 -10.32 0.41 -7.91
C LYS A 17 -10.14 1.67 -8.73
N ASP A 18 -8.94 1.98 -9.18
CA ASP A 18 -8.70 3.09 -10.10
C ASP A 18 -9.51 2.93 -11.38
N LEU A 19 -9.43 1.78 -12.05
CA LEU A 19 -10.20 1.50 -13.26
C LEU A 19 -11.72 1.69 -13.07
N LEU A 20 -12.27 1.28 -11.93
CA LEU A 20 -13.70 1.36 -11.65
C LEU A 20 -14.20 2.74 -11.22
N THR A 21 -13.32 3.63 -10.78
CA THR A 21 -13.70 4.91 -10.16
C THR A 21 -13.14 6.14 -10.87
N GLU A 22 -12.13 5.99 -11.73
CA GLU A 22 -11.67 7.07 -12.57
C GLU A 22 -12.72 7.35 -13.66
N PRO A 23 -13.16 8.62 -13.83
CA PRO A 23 -14.13 8.95 -14.87
C PRO A 23 -13.54 8.59 -16.23
N SER A 24 -14.27 7.78 -17.01
CA SER A 24 -13.83 7.38 -18.35
C SER A 24 -13.60 8.65 -19.17
N ARG A 25 -12.40 8.79 -19.75
CA ARG A 25 -12.07 9.95 -20.61
C ARG A 25 -12.76 9.89 -21.98
N SER A 26 -13.68 8.95 -22.18
CA SER A 26 -14.21 8.59 -23.48
C SER A 26 -15.71 8.91 -23.51
N ALA A 27 -15.98 10.19 -23.68
CA ALA A 27 -17.18 10.65 -24.33
C ALA A 27 -16.89 10.65 -25.84
N GLY A 28 -17.39 9.65 -26.58
CA GLY A 28 -17.47 9.71 -28.04
C GLY A 28 -17.16 8.42 -28.79
N ASN A 29 -18.21 7.82 -29.36
CA ASN A 29 -18.20 6.81 -30.42
C ASN A 29 -17.61 5.43 -30.12
N GLY A 30 -18.50 4.53 -29.64
CA GLY A 30 -18.82 3.30 -30.35
C GLY A 30 -17.66 2.38 -30.75
N PHE A 31 -16.75 2.06 -29.84
CA PHE A 31 -15.85 0.91 -29.95
C PHE A 31 -15.64 0.32 -28.55
N MET A 32 -15.46 -1.00 -28.47
CA MET A 32 -15.19 -1.73 -27.23
C MET A 32 -14.05 -1.06 -26.45
N GLU A 33 -14.37 -0.36 -25.36
CA GLU A 33 -13.36 0.15 -24.45
C GLU A 33 -12.68 -1.04 -23.76
N ILE A 34 -11.41 -1.24 -24.08
CA ILE A 34 -10.59 -2.22 -23.37
C ILE A 34 -10.33 -1.66 -21.98
N LEU A 35 -11.04 -2.22 -20.98
CA LEU A 35 -10.86 -1.90 -19.57
C LEU A 35 -9.63 -2.62 -19.03
N LEU A 36 -8.46 -1.97 -19.16
CA LEU A 36 -7.21 -2.46 -18.60
C LEU A 36 -6.89 -1.74 -17.29
N ALA A 37 -6.81 -2.48 -16.18
CA ALA A 37 -6.35 -1.92 -14.91
C ALA A 37 -4.85 -1.61 -15.00
N LYS A 38 -4.49 -0.31 -14.96
CA LYS A 38 -3.09 0.13 -14.98
C LYS A 38 -2.53 0.15 -13.56
N ARG A 39 -1.47 -0.62 -13.32
CA ARG A 39 -0.73 -0.61 -12.06
C ARG A 39 0.08 0.68 -11.97
N LYS A 40 0.00 1.35 -10.82
CA LYS A 40 0.86 2.48 -10.48
C LYS A 40 1.95 2.01 -9.52
N ASN A 41 3.06 2.76 -9.45
CA ASN A 41 4.12 2.48 -8.47
C ASN A 41 3.51 2.40 -7.06
N MET A 42 3.94 1.44 -6.27
CA MET A 42 3.51 1.29 -4.88
C MET A 42 4.71 0.99 -4.00
N LYS A 43 4.77 1.59 -2.82
CA LYS A 43 5.84 1.34 -1.85
C LYS A 43 5.26 1.23 -0.45
N ILE A 44 5.66 0.21 0.29
CA ILE A 44 5.43 0.13 1.74
C ILE A 44 6.75 0.41 2.43
N LYS A 45 6.71 1.24 3.48
CA LYS A 45 7.87 1.60 4.29
C LYS A 45 7.56 1.42 5.77
N ILE A 46 8.57 0.97 6.50
CA ILE A 46 8.59 0.98 7.96
C ILE A 46 9.82 1.74 8.40
N TYR A 47 9.65 2.71 9.29
CA TYR A 47 10.74 3.54 9.80
C TYR A 47 11.19 3.06 11.18
N GLN A 48 12.48 3.19 11.46
CA GLN A 48 12.98 3.07 12.81
C GLN A 48 12.62 4.35 13.57
N GLU A 49 11.91 4.20 14.67
CA GLU A 49 11.40 5.29 15.49
C GLU A 49 12.16 5.34 16.80
N LYS A 50 12.46 6.56 17.27
CA LYS A 50 13.12 6.74 18.57
C LYS A 50 12.06 6.79 19.68
N GLY A 51 11.81 5.66 20.35
CA GLY A 51 10.94 5.57 21.54
C GLY A 51 9.77 4.58 21.40
N HIS A 52 8.72 4.77 22.20
CA HIS A 52 7.49 3.95 22.17
C HIS A 52 6.43 4.53 21.22
N SER A 53 6.78 4.69 19.94
CA SER A 53 5.79 5.09 18.94
C SER A 53 4.84 3.94 18.62
N LEU A 54 3.60 4.28 18.27
CA LEU A 54 2.60 3.32 17.82
C LEU A 54 3.14 2.57 16.57
N PRO A 55 3.15 1.23 16.55
CA PRO A 55 3.56 0.47 15.38
C PRO A 55 2.71 0.80 14.15
N HIS A 56 3.34 1.23 13.06
CA HIS A 56 2.65 1.67 11.85
C HIS A 56 3.44 1.40 10.57
N ILE A 57 2.75 1.39 9.44
CA ILE A 57 3.36 1.35 8.10
C ILE A 57 3.05 2.64 7.35
N HIS A 58 3.88 2.98 6.37
CA HIS A 58 3.63 4.04 5.40
C HIS A 58 3.40 3.43 4.01
N ILE A 59 2.42 3.95 3.28
CA ILE A 59 2.12 3.56 1.90
C ILE A 59 2.30 4.76 0.98
N ASP A 60 3.08 4.57 -0.08
CA ASP A 60 3.14 5.44 -1.24
C ASP A 60 2.39 4.79 -2.40
N TYR A 61 1.68 5.58 -3.19
CA TYR A 61 0.98 5.08 -4.38
C TYR A 61 0.99 6.11 -5.53
N GLY A 62 1.34 5.64 -6.72
CA GLY A 62 1.57 6.47 -7.89
C GLY A 62 2.70 7.48 -7.67
N ARG A 63 2.37 8.78 -7.75
CA ARG A 63 3.32 9.87 -7.52
C ARG A 63 3.28 10.42 -6.09
N GLN A 64 2.37 9.92 -5.26
CA GLN A 64 2.20 10.40 -3.88
C GLN A 64 3.16 9.67 -2.96
N GLN A 65 4.16 10.40 -2.46
CA GLN A 65 5.01 9.94 -1.36
C GLN A 65 4.31 10.23 -0.03
N HIS A 66 4.44 9.31 0.94
CA HIS A 66 3.74 9.34 2.22
C HIS A 66 2.24 9.51 2.06
N ALA A 67 1.65 8.75 1.14
CA ALA A 67 0.24 8.91 0.79
C ALA A 67 -0.65 8.65 2.01
N ALA A 68 -0.34 7.62 2.82
CA ALA A 68 -0.98 7.41 4.12
C ALA A 68 -0.14 6.53 5.05
N SER A 69 -0.43 6.63 6.35
CA SER A 69 0.09 5.73 7.37
C SER A 69 -1.03 4.98 8.09
N TYR A 70 -0.75 3.74 8.49
CA TYR A 70 -1.72 2.83 9.07
C TYR A 70 -1.14 2.12 10.29
N ALA A 71 -1.91 2.02 11.36
CA ALA A 71 -1.51 1.32 12.57
C ALA A 71 -1.49 -0.19 12.32
N ILE A 72 -0.40 -0.87 12.67
CA ILE A 72 -0.26 -2.32 12.46
C ILE A 72 -1.27 -3.08 13.36
N GLY A 73 -1.45 -2.60 14.60
CA GLY A 73 -2.32 -3.24 15.59
C GLY A 73 -3.80 -3.19 15.23
N SER A 74 -4.36 -2.00 15.00
CA SER A 74 -5.78 -1.83 14.66
C SER A 74 -6.07 -1.95 13.17
N SER A 75 -5.05 -1.90 12.30
CA SER A 75 -5.22 -1.88 10.84
C SER A 75 -5.98 -0.65 10.34
N GLU A 76 -6.09 0.41 11.16
CA GLU A 76 -6.75 1.66 10.84
C GLU A 76 -5.77 2.71 10.32
N ARG A 77 -6.26 3.62 9.46
CA ARG A 77 -5.47 4.76 8.99
C ARG A 77 -5.20 5.72 10.16
N ILE A 78 -3.95 6.15 10.29
CA ILE A 78 -3.53 7.19 11.25
C ILE A 78 -3.61 8.56 10.57
N GLU A 79 -2.92 8.73 9.44
CA GLU A 79 -2.87 10.01 8.71
C GLU A 79 -2.66 9.80 7.20
N GLY A 80 -2.78 10.89 6.44
CA GLY A 80 -2.47 10.94 5.01
C GLY A 80 -3.61 11.37 4.10
N SER A 81 -3.27 11.53 2.83
CA SER A 81 -4.13 12.04 1.77
C SER A 81 -4.55 10.97 0.74
N LEU A 82 -4.13 9.72 0.93
CA LEU A 82 -4.55 8.59 0.09
C LEU A 82 -6.09 8.54 0.03
N SER A 83 -6.67 8.27 -1.13
CA SER A 83 -8.13 8.23 -1.25
C SER A 83 -8.73 7.18 -0.31
N LYS A 84 -9.82 7.51 0.39
CA LYS A 84 -10.51 6.58 1.31
C LYS A 84 -10.98 5.29 0.64
N LYS A 85 -11.14 5.31 -0.69
CA LYS A 85 -11.52 4.12 -1.48
C LYS A 85 -10.54 2.95 -1.28
N TYR A 86 -9.30 3.22 -0.88
CA TYR A 86 -8.27 2.20 -0.68
C TYR A 86 -8.19 1.65 0.74
N ASP A 87 -8.81 2.31 1.73
CA ASP A 87 -8.62 1.96 3.14
C ASP A 87 -8.99 0.52 3.44
N SER A 88 -10.11 0.04 2.89
CA SER A 88 -10.54 -1.34 3.08
C SER A 88 -9.48 -2.36 2.68
N ASP A 89 -8.79 -2.13 1.55
CA ASP A 89 -7.83 -3.10 1.03
C ASP A 89 -6.55 -3.08 1.85
N VAL A 90 -6.13 -1.90 2.30
CA VAL A 90 -4.98 -1.76 3.19
C VAL A 90 -5.26 -2.39 4.54
N SER A 91 -6.42 -2.11 5.14
CA SER A 91 -6.82 -2.70 6.42
C SER A 91 -6.88 -4.23 6.31
N SER A 92 -7.54 -4.78 5.30
CA SER A 92 -7.60 -6.24 5.10
C SER A 92 -6.24 -6.85 4.76
N TRP A 93 -5.36 -6.14 4.06
CA TRP A 93 -3.99 -6.59 3.83
C TRP A 93 -3.20 -6.62 5.14
N LEU A 94 -3.30 -5.58 5.97
CA LEU A 94 -2.63 -5.51 7.28
C LEU A 94 -3.16 -6.57 8.24
N GLU A 95 -4.47 -6.81 8.29
CA GLU A 95 -5.09 -7.85 9.11
C GLU A 95 -4.52 -9.23 8.79
N ARG A 96 -4.43 -9.57 7.50
CA ARG A 96 -3.90 -10.86 7.03
C ARG A 96 -2.39 -11.02 7.26
N ASN A 97 -1.65 -9.92 7.24
CA ASN A 97 -0.18 -9.93 7.30
C ASN A 97 0.37 -9.40 8.63
N ARG A 98 -0.49 -9.16 9.62
CA ARG A 98 -0.16 -8.43 10.85
C ARG A 98 1.04 -8.99 11.57
N GLU A 99 1.09 -10.31 11.75
CA GLU A 99 2.16 -10.98 12.48
C GLU A 99 3.52 -10.76 11.80
N LYS A 100 3.60 -10.98 10.49
CA LYS A 100 4.81 -10.76 9.69
C LYS A 100 5.26 -9.30 9.75
N VAL A 101 4.32 -8.36 9.56
CA VAL A 101 4.62 -6.92 9.57
C VAL A 101 5.07 -6.45 10.96
N LEU A 102 4.47 -6.98 12.03
CA LEU A 102 4.85 -6.66 13.40
C LEU A 102 6.22 -7.25 13.78
N GLU A 103 6.54 -8.46 13.32
CA GLU A 103 7.88 -9.05 13.47
C GLU A 103 8.95 -8.15 12.84
N ILE A 104 8.70 -7.69 11.61
CA ILE A 104 9.60 -6.78 10.89
C ILE A 104 9.72 -5.44 11.63
N TRP A 105 8.60 -4.88 12.10
CA TRP A 105 8.59 -3.65 12.91
C TRP A 105 9.50 -3.82 14.13
N ASN A 106 9.28 -4.88 14.92
CA ASN A 106 10.04 -5.13 16.15
C ASN A 106 11.54 -5.33 15.86
N ALA A 107 11.89 -6.07 14.81
CA ALA A 107 13.27 -6.27 14.39
C ALA A 107 13.94 -4.94 14.00
N LEU A 108 13.24 -4.10 13.26
CA LEU A 108 13.73 -2.77 12.86
C LEU A 108 13.92 -1.85 14.08
N GLN A 109 12.96 -1.82 15.01
CA GLN A 109 13.07 -1.02 16.24
C GLN A 109 14.22 -1.50 17.15
N ALA A 110 14.49 -2.81 17.18
CA ALA A 110 15.62 -3.38 17.91
C ALA A 110 17.00 -3.04 17.30
N GLY A 111 17.04 -2.31 16.18
CA GLY A 111 18.29 -1.91 15.51
C GLY A 111 18.95 -3.05 14.74
N ALA A 112 18.21 -4.14 14.45
CA ALA A 112 18.69 -5.15 13.53
C ALA A 112 18.92 -4.48 12.17
N PRO A 113 20.00 -4.81 11.44
CA PRO A 113 20.16 -4.45 10.03
C PRO A 113 19.18 -5.28 9.22
N HIS A 114 17.88 -5.03 9.39
CA HIS A 114 16.92 -5.32 8.36
C HIS A 114 17.08 -4.18 7.36
N GLU A 115 17.28 -4.51 6.09
CA GLU A 115 16.99 -3.55 5.03
C GLU A 115 15.61 -2.99 5.37
N PRO A 116 15.49 -1.66 5.63
CA PRO A 116 14.21 -1.07 6.01
C PRO A 116 13.21 -1.58 5.01
N LEU A 117 12.13 -2.24 5.46
CA LEU A 117 11.23 -2.95 4.56
C LEU A 117 10.62 -1.92 3.62
N VAL A 118 11.27 -1.82 2.47
CA VAL A 118 10.98 -0.99 1.34
C VAL A 118 10.61 -2.02 0.29
N ALA A 119 9.42 -2.58 0.48
CA ALA A 119 8.81 -3.33 -0.60
C ALA A 119 8.36 -2.29 -1.62
N GLU A 120 8.95 -2.31 -2.81
CA GLU A 120 8.65 -1.39 -3.89
C GLU A 120 8.25 -2.20 -5.13
N LEU A 121 7.06 -1.90 -5.65
CA LEU A 121 6.56 -2.45 -6.89
C LEU A 121 6.46 -1.32 -7.91
N SER A 122 7.09 -1.55 -9.06
CA SER A 122 6.92 -0.68 -10.22
C SER A 122 5.52 -0.85 -10.81
N GLY A 123 4.95 0.25 -11.30
CA GLY A 123 3.73 0.24 -12.09
C GLY A 123 4.01 -0.15 -13.55
N ASP A 124 2.94 -0.25 -14.32
CA ASP A 124 3.05 -0.49 -15.76
C ASP A 124 3.61 0.78 -16.45
N ALA A 125 4.53 0.59 -17.39
CA ALA A 125 5.07 1.68 -18.22
C ALA A 125 3.97 2.47 -18.93
#